data_AF-A0A7S1EAP5-F1
#
_entry.id   AF-A0A7S1EAP5-F1
#
_cell.length_a   1.000
_cell.length_b   1.000
_cell.length_c   1.000
_cell.angle_alpha   90.00
_cell.angle_beta   90.00
_cell.angle_gamma   90.00
#
_symmetry.space_group_name_H-M   'P 1'
#
loop_
_entity.id
_entity.type
_entity.pdbx_description
1 polymer ?
#
loop_
_entity_poly.entity_id
_entity_poly.type
_entity_poly.pdbx_seq_one_letter_code
_entity_poly.pdbx_strand_id
1 'polypeptide(L)'
;EKWLRWIALRVSQPGWRHWRHVSRASPPPHLLQPLHRLLRQRLPPGGGGGDSVKAFDLLIAEFGSKVEADSKGLGAPDVEKMVAVLKEALVAQRQMLVVASQNKKPSQADMQKVLQPTADALGKIEGLKDRRSKHFNHLSMLAEGAACLQWVCMEEKPGVYLADAMPGSEMYGNKILMEFKGKDEAHVNFAKNFKAFLQDLVKYVKAHHMACLTWNPSGGTNYAPAAGGAPPPPPPGGAGGPPPPPPPPPA
;
A
#
# COMPACT_ATOMS: atom_id res chain seq x y z
N GLU A 1 18.04 -3.94 8.03
CA GLU A 1 18.23 -5.11 8.93
C GLU A 1 17.08 -5.40 9.90
N LYS A 2 16.61 -4.45 10.73
CA LYS A 2 15.53 -4.72 11.72
C LYS A 2 14.21 -5.20 11.10
N TRP A 3 13.81 -4.64 9.97
CA TRP A 3 12.60 -5.07 9.24
C TRP A 3 12.73 -6.47 8.62
N LEU A 4 13.88 -6.80 8.04
CA LEU A 4 14.14 -8.15 7.51
C LEU A 4 14.26 -9.18 8.63
N ARG A 5 14.79 -8.81 9.80
CA ARG A 5 14.75 -9.64 11.01
C ARG A 5 13.33 -9.82 11.51
N TRP A 6 12.50 -8.78 11.48
CA TRP A 6 11.06 -8.88 11.77
C TRP A 6 10.33 -9.81 10.77
N ILE A 7 10.65 -9.74 9.48
CA ILE A 7 10.15 -10.68 8.45
C ILE A 7 10.64 -12.09 8.74
N ALA A 8 11.93 -12.28 8.99
CA ALA A 8 12.51 -13.59 9.29
C ALA A 8 11.87 -14.22 10.53
N LEU A 9 11.62 -13.44 11.58
CA LEU A 9 10.92 -13.87 12.79
C LEU A 9 9.45 -14.25 12.51
N ARG A 10 8.75 -13.56 11.61
CA ARG A 10 7.36 -13.86 11.27
C ARG A 10 7.19 -15.01 10.28
N VAL A 11 8.12 -15.18 9.33
CA VAL A 11 8.05 -16.23 8.32
C VAL A 11 8.67 -17.54 8.80
N SER A 12 9.56 -17.51 9.81
CA SER A 12 10.19 -18.70 10.38
C SER A 12 9.35 -19.42 11.45
N GLN A 13 8.12 -18.98 11.76
CA GLN A 13 7.27 -19.59 12.79
C GLN A 13 6.22 -20.52 12.16
N PRO A 14 6.31 -21.86 12.29
CA PRO A 14 5.47 -22.81 11.55
C PRO A 14 4.00 -22.93 12.00
N GLY A 15 3.50 -22.05 12.86
CA GLY A 15 2.15 -22.22 13.38
C GLY A 15 1.63 -21.04 14.15
N TRP A 16 0.92 -20.12 13.49
CA TRP A 16 0.09 -19.14 14.17
C TRP A 16 -1.29 -19.02 13.54
N ARG A 17 -2.11 -20.04 13.81
CA ARG A 17 -3.57 -19.94 13.98
C ARG A 17 -3.87 -19.49 15.41
N HIS A 18 -3.51 -18.27 15.81
CA HIS A 18 -3.94 -17.82 17.14
C HIS A 18 -4.07 -16.31 17.25
N TRP A 19 -4.91 -15.70 16.40
CA TRP A 19 -5.59 -14.45 16.74
C TRP A 19 -6.96 -14.39 16.03
N ARG A 20 -7.96 -15.03 16.65
CA ARG A 20 -9.35 -14.55 16.68
C ARG A 20 -10.04 -15.05 17.96
N HIS A 21 -10.16 -14.10 18.89
CA HIS A 21 -11.16 -13.91 19.94
C HIS A 21 -11.43 -14.98 21.00
N VAL A 22 -11.45 -14.48 22.23
CA VAL A 22 -12.39 -14.88 23.28
C VAL A 22 -13.79 -15.11 22.67
N SER A 23 -14.14 -16.38 22.43
CA SER A 23 -15.39 -17.00 22.89
C SER A 23 -15.53 -18.44 22.33
N ARG A 24 -15.38 -19.39 23.25
CA ARG A 24 -15.88 -20.78 23.36
C ARG A 24 -16.25 -21.60 22.10
N ALA A 25 -15.65 -22.81 22.10
CA ALA A 25 -16.06 -24.10 21.50
C ALA A 25 -15.70 -24.39 20.02
N SER A 26 -14.81 -25.36 19.82
CA SER A 26 -14.49 -26.01 18.53
C SER A 26 -15.39 -27.25 18.30
N PRO A 27 -15.88 -27.52 17.08
CA PRO A 27 -16.52 -28.80 16.74
C PRO A 27 -15.49 -29.87 16.28
N PRO A 28 -15.84 -31.18 16.35
CA PRO A 28 -14.91 -32.31 16.20
C PRO A 28 -14.43 -32.63 14.76
N PRO A 29 -13.34 -33.43 14.60
CA PRO A 29 -12.46 -33.41 13.42
C PRO A 29 -12.89 -34.26 12.19
N HIS A 30 -14.11 -34.78 12.11
CA HIS A 30 -14.53 -35.63 10.97
C HIS A 30 -15.23 -34.87 9.82
N LEU A 31 -15.31 -33.53 9.89
CA LEU A 31 -15.85 -32.68 8.81
C LEU A 31 -14.76 -31.95 8.00
N LEU A 32 -13.49 -32.34 8.15
CA LEU A 32 -12.34 -31.60 7.62
C LEU A 32 -11.85 -32.01 6.23
N GLN A 33 -12.63 -32.74 5.41
CA GLN A 33 -12.54 -32.70 3.93
C GLN A 33 -13.93 -33.03 3.35
N PRO A 34 -14.51 -32.21 2.45
CA PRO A 34 -13.88 -31.61 1.27
C PRO A 34 -14.14 -30.09 1.09
N LEU A 35 -13.89 -29.27 2.11
CA LEU A 35 -14.07 -27.81 2.01
C LEU A 35 -12.95 -27.06 1.25
N HIS A 36 -11.83 -27.72 0.93
CA HIS A 36 -10.75 -27.12 0.13
C HIS A 36 -11.07 -27.06 -1.38
N ARG A 37 -12.04 -27.85 -1.85
CA ARG A 37 -12.47 -27.85 -3.27
C ARG A 37 -13.63 -26.87 -3.54
N LEU A 38 -14.43 -26.53 -2.54
CA LEU A 38 -15.60 -25.64 -2.67
C LEU A 38 -15.32 -24.16 -2.35
N LEU A 39 -14.25 -23.83 -1.63
CA LEU A 39 -13.79 -22.43 -1.47
C LEU A 39 -13.09 -21.86 -2.72
N ARG A 40 -12.89 -22.68 -3.76
CA ARG A 40 -12.28 -22.28 -5.03
C ARG A 40 -13.28 -21.77 -6.06
N GLN A 41 -14.59 -21.78 -5.77
CA GLN A 41 -15.66 -21.56 -6.78
C GLN A 41 -16.52 -20.30 -6.62
N ARG A 42 -16.15 -19.34 -5.77
CA ARG A 42 -16.73 -17.99 -5.81
C ARG A 42 -15.71 -16.89 -5.57
N LEU A 43 -14.57 -16.99 -6.24
CA LEU A 43 -13.75 -15.80 -6.46
C LEU A 43 -14.26 -15.13 -7.75
N PRO A 44 -14.64 -13.84 -7.72
CA PRO A 44 -14.65 -13.08 -8.97
C PRO A 44 -13.25 -13.25 -9.60
N PRO A 45 -13.13 -13.32 -10.94
CA PRO A 45 -11.82 -13.42 -11.55
C PRO A 45 -10.99 -12.26 -11.01
N GLY A 46 -9.98 -12.57 -10.20
CA GLY A 46 -9.02 -11.57 -9.75
C GLY A 46 -8.47 -10.96 -11.02
N GLY A 47 -8.68 -9.64 -11.19
CA GLY A 47 -8.11 -8.89 -12.31
C GLY A 47 -6.67 -9.32 -12.46
N GLY A 48 -6.27 -9.67 -13.68
CA GLY A 48 -4.97 -10.29 -13.94
C GLY A 48 -3.86 -9.47 -13.29
N GLY A 49 -2.71 -10.06 -12.97
CA GLY A 49 -1.67 -9.36 -12.22
C GLY A 49 -1.28 -7.97 -12.78
N GLY A 50 -1.50 -7.71 -14.07
CA GLY A 50 -1.40 -6.38 -14.69
C GLY A 50 -2.45 -5.34 -14.20
N ASP A 51 -3.68 -5.73 -13.89
CA ASP A 51 -4.71 -4.84 -13.36
C ASP A 51 -4.39 -4.37 -11.93
N SER A 52 -3.83 -5.27 -11.12
CA SER A 52 -3.32 -4.95 -9.78
C SER A 52 -2.20 -3.92 -9.83
N VAL A 53 -1.22 -4.10 -10.72
CA VAL A 53 -0.11 -3.15 -10.87
C VAL A 53 -0.63 -1.78 -11.33
N LYS A 54 -1.55 -1.73 -12.30
CA LYS A 54 -2.17 -0.47 -12.76
C LYS A 54 -2.94 0.24 -11.65
N ALA A 55 -3.70 -0.50 -10.84
CA ALA A 55 -4.42 0.08 -9.71
C ALA A 55 -3.45 0.66 -8.66
N PHE A 56 -2.30 0.02 -8.45
CA PHE A 56 -1.25 0.56 -7.58
C PHE A 56 -0.53 1.77 -8.20
N ASP A 57 -0.36 1.83 -9.52
CA ASP A 57 0.16 3.01 -10.22
C ASP A 57 -0.73 4.24 -9.98
N LEU A 58 -2.06 4.05 -9.96
CA LEU A 58 -2.99 5.12 -9.60
C LEU A 58 -2.81 5.58 -8.15
N LEU A 59 -2.56 4.67 -7.20
CA LEU A 59 -2.25 5.05 -5.81
C LEU A 59 -0.97 5.89 -5.72
N ILE A 60 0.07 5.54 -6.48
CA ILE A 60 1.33 6.33 -6.52
C ILE A 60 1.07 7.71 -7.14
N ALA A 61 0.28 7.77 -8.21
CA ALA A 61 -0.06 9.03 -8.87
C ALA A 61 -0.85 9.95 -7.92
N GLU A 62 -1.86 9.42 -7.22
CA GLU A 62 -2.65 10.15 -6.21
C GLU A 62 -1.79 10.58 -5.01
N PHE A 63 -0.87 9.74 -4.55
CA PHE A 63 0.10 10.11 -3.52
C PHE A 63 0.96 11.31 -3.97
N GLY A 64 1.44 11.30 -5.21
CA GLY A 64 2.22 12.39 -5.78
C GLY A 64 1.42 13.68 -5.97
N SER A 65 0.19 13.58 -6.48
CA SER A 65 -0.66 14.75 -6.75
C SER A 65 -1.22 15.41 -5.50
N LYS A 66 -1.37 14.65 -4.41
CA LYS A 66 -1.92 15.15 -3.13
C LYS A 66 -0.85 15.27 -2.05
N VAL A 67 -0.35 14.14 -1.55
CA VAL A 67 0.52 14.12 -0.35
C VAL A 67 1.89 14.76 -0.61
N GLU A 68 2.51 14.48 -1.75
CA GLU A 68 3.80 15.09 -2.12
C GLU A 68 3.66 16.56 -2.51
N ALA A 69 2.55 16.94 -3.14
CA ALA A 69 2.27 18.34 -3.45
C ALA A 69 2.04 19.14 -2.16
N ASP A 70 1.23 18.62 -1.23
CA ASP A 70 0.95 19.24 0.06
C ASP A 70 2.22 19.40 0.89
N SER A 71 3.11 18.41 0.94
CA SER A 71 4.33 18.48 1.74
C SER A 71 5.23 19.64 1.34
N LYS A 72 5.34 19.92 0.04
CA LYS A 72 6.09 21.08 -0.50
C LYS A 72 5.47 22.42 -0.09
N GLY A 73 4.16 22.45 0.14
CA GLY A 73 3.43 23.63 0.60
C GLY A 73 3.60 23.93 2.10
N LEU A 74 4.13 22.99 2.91
CA LEU A 74 4.27 23.16 4.35
C LEU A 74 5.49 24.01 4.76
N GLY A 75 6.46 24.20 3.86
CA GLY A 75 7.74 24.81 4.23
C GLY A 75 8.50 23.99 5.29
N ALA A 76 8.36 22.67 5.25
CA ALA A 76 8.87 21.73 6.23
C ALA A 76 9.83 20.72 5.57
N PRO A 77 11.12 21.05 5.41
CA PRO A 77 12.06 20.25 4.61
C PRO A 77 12.25 18.82 5.11
N ASP A 78 12.11 18.60 6.41
CA ASP A 78 12.16 17.27 7.03
C ASP A 78 10.95 16.41 6.67
N VAL A 79 9.75 17.01 6.63
CA VAL A 79 8.52 16.35 6.17
C VAL A 79 8.60 16.04 4.68
N GLU A 80 9.03 17.00 3.85
CA GLU A 80 9.23 16.80 2.40
C GLU A 80 10.18 15.65 2.11
N LYS A 81 11.32 15.61 2.82
CA LYS A 81 12.30 14.54 2.69
C LYS A 81 11.71 13.17 3.05
N MET A 82 10.95 13.08 4.15
CA MET A 82 10.31 11.81 4.54
C MET A 82 9.24 11.37 3.53
N VAL A 83 8.46 12.31 2.97
CA VAL A 83 7.46 12.03 1.91
C VAL A 83 8.14 11.53 0.63
N ALA A 84 9.28 12.10 0.24
CA ALA A 84 10.05 11.62 -0.90
C ALA A 84 10.53 10.17 -0.70
N VAL A 85 11.05 9.85 0.48
CA VAL A 85 11.45 8.46 0.82
C VAL A 85 10.24 7.52 0.89
N LEU A 86 9.08 7.99 1.36
CA LEU A 86 7.86 7.18 1.32
C LEU A 86 7.43 6.89 -0.13
N LYS A 87 7.57 7.83 -1.05
CA LYS A 87 7.37 7.59 -2.49
C LYS A 87 8.35 6.56 -3.05
N GLU A 88 9.62 6.59 -2.64
CA GLU A 88 10.59 5.52 -2.97
C GLU A 88 10.08 4.15 -2.50
N ALA A 89 9.55 4.07 -1.27
CA ALA A 89 9.00 2.83 -0.72
C ALA A 89 7.79 2.32 -1.54
N LEU A 90 6.91 3.22 -2.00
CA LEU A 90 5.79 2.87 -2.87
C LEU A 90 6.27 2.36 -4.23
N VAL A 91 7.24 3.03 -4.85
CA VAL A 91 7.82 2.59 -6.13
C VAL A 91 8.50 1.22 -5.99
N ALA A 92 9.24 0.99 -4.90
CA ALA A 92 9.82 -0.31 -4.60
C ALA A 92 8.75 -1.40 -4.40
N GLN A 93 7.68 -1.10 -3.67
CA GLN A 93 6.57 -2.04 -3.49
C GLN A 93 5.86 -2.35 -4.82
N ARG A 94 5.72 -1.36 -5.71
CA ARG A 94 5.20 -1.52 -7.06
C ARG A 94 6.06 -2.44 -7.92
N GLN A 95 7.39 -2.33 -7.84
CA GLN A 95 8.30 -3.26 -8.51
C GLN A 95 8.11 -4.70 -8.03
N MET A 96 7.94 -4.91 -6.71
CA MET A 96 7.60 -6.21 -6.17
C MET A 96 6.24 -6.72 -6.70
N LEU A 97 5.22 -5.86 -6.79
CA LEU A 97 3.91 -6.26 -7.34
C LEU A 97 4.03 -6.72 -8.80
N VAL A 98 4.89 -6.07 -9.60
CA VAL A 98 5.23 -6.52 -10.96
C VAL A 98 5.87 -7.92 -10.92
N VAL A 99 6.87 -8.12 -10.07
CA VAL A 99 7.51 -9.45 -9.91
C VAL A 99 6.46 -10.50 -9.52
N ALA A 100 5.58 -10.20 -8.56
CA ALA A 100 4.53 -11.11 -8.12
C ALA A 100 3.52 -11.45 -9.24
N SER A 101 3.18 -10.47 -10.08
CA SER A 101 2.26 -10.65 -11.22
C SER A 101 2.80 -11.58 -12.31
N GLN A 102 4.13 -11.73 -12.41
CA GLN A 102 4.80 -12.47 -13.48
C GLN A 102 5.39 -13.81 -13.02
N ASN A 103 5.51 -14.02 -11.71
CA ASN A 103 6.24 -15.15 -11.16
C ASN A 103 5.45 -15.94 -10.11
N LYS A 104 5.85 -17.19 -9.91
CA LYS A 104 5.40 -18.04 -8.80
C LYS A 104 5.97 -17.51 -7.47
N LYS A 105 5.30 -17.83 -6.36
CA LYS A 105 5.79 -17.48 -5.01
C LYS A 105 7.25 -17.96 -4.84
N PRO A 106 8.19 -17.07 -4.49
CA PRO A 106 9.61 -17.41 -4.36
C PRO A 106 9.88 -18.28 -3.14
N SER A 107 11.09 -18.85 -3.11
CA SER A 107 11.70 -19.41 -1.90
C SER A 107 11.85 -18.33 -0.82
N GLN A 108 12.08 -18.72 0.43
CA GLN A 108 12.30 -17.76 1.50
C GLN A 108 13.52 -16.85 1.25
N ALA A 109 14.60 -17.41 0.70
CA ALA A 109 15.82 -16.67 0.39
C ALA A 109 15.59 -15.65 -0.73
N ASP A 110 14.81 -16.00 -1.76
CA ASP A 110 14.52 -15.07 -2.85
C ASP A 110 13.45 -14.05 -2.46
N MET A 111 12.50 -14.42 -1.60
CA MET A 111 11.52 -13.48 -1.03
C MET A 111 12.22 -12.32 -0.31
N GLN A 112 13.28 -12.59 0.45
CA GLN A 112 14.07 -11.54 1.11
C GLN A 112 14.66 -10.56 0.09
N LYS A 113 15.19 -11.05 -1.04
CA LYS A 113 15.73 -10.19 -2.11
C LYS A 113 14.65 -9.32 -2.73
N VAL A 114 13.47 -9.88 -2.97
CA VAL A 114 12.32 -9.15 -3.53
C VAL A 114 11.84 -8.06 -2.58
N LEU A 115 11.84 -8.32 -1.28
CA LEU A 115 11.38 -7.36 -0.26
C LEU A 115 12.44 -6.30 0.09
N GLN A 116 13.72 -6.57 -0.15
CA GLN A 116 14.86 -5.73 0.25
C GLN A 116 14.71 -4.25 -0.14
N PRO A 117 14.32 -3.87 -1.37
CA PRO A 117 14.20 -2.45 -1.72
C PRO A 117 13.15 -1.71 -0.90
N THR A 118 12.03 -2.38 -0.58
CA THR A 118 11.01 -1.83 0.32
C THR A 118 11.53 -1.76 1.76
N ALA A 119 12.30 -2.76 2.21
CA ALA A 119 12.96 -2.77 3.52
C ALA A 119 13.80 -1.53 3.75
N ASP A 120 14.64 -1.21 2.77
CA ASP A 120 15.64 -0.16 2.88
C ASP A 120 14.97 1.20 2.92
N ALA A 121 13.95 1.42 2.09
CA ALA A 121 13.14 2.64 2.13
C ALA A 121 12.42 2.80 3.48
N LEU A 122 11.80 1.75 4.02
CA LEU A 122 11.19 1.79 5.35
C LEU A 122 12.22 2.07 6.46
N GLY A 123 13.43 1.50 6.35
CA GLY A 123 14.54 1.79 7.27
C GLY A 123 14.99 3.25 7.22
N LYS A 124 15.04 3.86 6.03
CA LYS A 124 15.30 5.30 5.87
C LYS A 124 14.23 6.15 6.55
N ILE A 125 12.94 5.80 6.42
CA ILE A 125 11.83 6.53 7.07
C ILE A 125 12.01 6.53 8.59
N GLU A 126 12.27 5.37 9.19
CA GLU A 126 12.53 5.29 10.64
C GLU A 126 13.71 6.17 11.07
N GLY A 127 14.77 6.23 10.25
CA GLY A 127 15.93 7.09 10.50
C GLY A 127 15.65 8.59 10.36
N LEU A 128 14.60 8.98 9.64
CA LEU A 128 14.20 10.38 9.46
C LEU A 128 13.26 10.90 10.56
N LYS A 129 12.78 10.03 11.46
CA LYS A 129 11.91 10.41 12.57
C LYS A 129 12.72 11.14 13.66
N ASP A 130 12.81 12.47 13.55
CA ASP A 130 13.46 13.31 14.55
C ASP A 130 12.48 13.78 15.63
N ARG A 131 12.74 13.38 16.89
CA ARG A 131 11.96 13.78 18.06
C ARG A 131 12.10 15.25 18.43
N ARG A 132 13.11 15.95 17.89
CA ARG A 132 13.37 17.38 18.12
C ARG A 132 12.75 18.27 17.06
N SER A 133 12.22 17.69 15.98
CA SER A 133 11.57 18.44 14.91
C SER A 133 10.32 19.15 15.42
N LYS A 134 10.10 20.38 14.94
CA LYS A 134 8.83 21.12 15.12
C LYS A 134 7.65 20.40 14.44
N HIS A 135 7.93 19.57 13.44
CA HIS A 135 6.95 18.77 12.71
C HIS A 135 6.90 17.32 13.20
N PHE A 136 7.28 17.04 14.45
CA PHE A 136 7.31 15.68 15.01
C PHE A 136 6.01 14.88 14.78
N ASN A 137 4.85 15.52 14.89
CA ASN A 137 3.56 14.87 14.63
C ASN A 137 3.41 14.47 13.14
N HIS A 138 3.92 15.26 12.20
CA HIS A 138 3.92 14.94 10.76
C HIS A 138 4.84 13.76 10.46
N LEU A 139 6.07 13.81 10.98
CA LEU A 139 7.05 12.75 10.82
C LEU A 139 6.55 11.43 11.45
N SER A 140 5.90 11.52 12.61
CA SER A 140 5.32 10.35 13.27
C SER A 140 4.14 9.79 12.50
N MET A 141 3.23 10.63 12.00
CA MET A 141 2.12 10.19 11.14
C MET A 141 2.64 9.42 9.91
N LEU A 142 3.64 9.96 9.21
CA LEU A 142 4.26 9.33 8.05
C LEU A 142 4.94 8.00 8.40
N ALA A 143 5.72 7.95 9.49
CA ALA A 143 6.42 6.74 9.92
C ALA A 143 5.45 5.61 10.33
N GLU A 144 4.45 5.91 11.16
CA GLU A 144 3.43 4.91 11.52
C GLU A 144 2.60 4.50 10.30
N GLY A 145 2.30 5.43 9.38
CA GLY A 145 1.61 5.12 8.13
C GLY A 145 2.43 4.26 7.17
N ALA A 146 3.76 4.44 7.14
CA ALA A 146 4.65 3.61 6.34
C ALA A 146 4.63 2.14 6.76
N ALA A 147 4.32 1.85 8.03
CA ALA A 147 4.12 0.47 8.50
C ALA A 147 3.00 -0.24 7.73
N CYS A 148 2.00 0.47 7.21
CA CYS A 148 0.97 -0.15 6.38
C CYS A 148 1.54 -0.89 5.16
N LEU A 149 2.69 -0.48 4.61
CA LEU A 149 3.33 -1.16 3.47
C LEU A 149 3.81 -2.58 3.80
N GLN A 150 3.83 -2.99 5.07
CA GLN A 150 4.25 -4.34 5.47
C GLN A 150 3.17 -5.41 5.23
N TRP A 151 1.98 -5.03 4.75
CA TRP A 151 0.88 -5.95 4.46
C TRP A 151 1.27 -7.11 3.53
N VAL A 152 2.26 -6.89 2.66
CA VAL A 152 2.78 -7.85 1.67
C VAL A 152 3.43 -9.08 2.30
N CYS A 153 3.82 -8.97 3.57
CA CYS A 153 4.38 -10.06 4.35
C CYS A 153 3.31 -10.90 5.07
N MET A 154 2.03 -10.53 4.99
CA MET A 154 0.95 -11.23 5.66
C MET A 154 0.51 -12.44 4.84
N GLU A 155 0.61 -13.64 5.42
CA GLU A 155 0.20 -14.89 4.77
C GLU A 155 -1.31 -15.10 4.77
N GLU A 156 -2.04 -14.42 5.65
CA GLU A 156 -3.49 -14.39 5.67
C GLU A 156 -4.02 -12.98 5.99
N LYS A 157 -5.10 -12.59 5.29
CA LYS A 157 -5.97 -11.44 5.58
C LYS A 157 -5.18 -10.13 5.81
N PRO A 158 -4.35 -9.67 4.85
CA PRO A 158 -3.60 -8.42 4.98
C PRO A 158 -4.49 -7.19 5.27
N GLY A 159 -5.76 -7.21 4.88
CA GLY A 159 -6.72 -6.15 5.22
C GLY A 159 -6.99 -6.00 6.73
N VAL A 160 -6.85 -7.05 7.53
CA VAL A 160 -6.95 -6.98 9.01
C VAL A 160 -5.73 -6.28 9.58
N TYR A 161 -4.54 -6.70 9.14
CA TYR A 161 -3.29 -6.04 9.52
C TYR A 161 -3.33 -4.54 9.26
N LEU A 162 -3.83 -4.12 8.09
CA LEU A 162 -3.93 -2.70 7.75
C LEU A 162 -4.94 -1.95 8.64
N ALA A 163 -6.04 -2.60 9.04
CA ALA A 163 -7.01 -2.01 9.96
C ALA A 163 -6.42 -1.78 11.37
N ASP A 164 -5.46 -2.61 11.78
CA ASP A 164 -4.76 -2.47 13.07
C ASP A 164 -3.58 -1.48 12.99
N ALA A 165 -2.91 -1.38 11.83
CA ALA A 165 -1.75 -0.50 11.65
C ALA A 165 -2.14 0.97 11.41
N MET A 166 -3.18 1.22 10.60
CA MET A 166 -3.60 2.58 10.21
C MET A 166 -3.91 3.50 11.41
N PRO A 167 -4.56 3.04 12.50
CA PRO A 167 -4.82 3.88 13.68
C PRO A 167 -3.56 4.53 14.29
N GLY A 168 -2.38 3.91 14.15
CA GLY A 168 -1.11 4.50 14.60
C GLY A 168 -0.79 5.82 13.89
N SER A 169 -0.99 5.87 12.56
CA SER A 169 -0.87 7.11 11.76
C SER A 169 -1.96 8.11 12.16
N GLU A 170 -3.22 7.66 12.27
CA GLU A 170 -4.35 8.53 12.55
C GLU A 170 -4.23 9.26 13.90
N MET A 171 -3.64 8.61 14.90
CA MET A 171 -3.38 9.24 16.20
C MET A 171 -2.56 10.53 16.06
N TYR A 172 -1.52 10.52 15.23
CA TYR A 172 -0.70 11.71 14.99
C TYR A 172 -1.36 12.68 14.01
N GLY A 173 -2.06 12.17 12.99
CA GLY A 173 -2.90 12.99 12.11
C GLY A 173 -3.92 13.83 12.89
N ASN A 174 -4.59 13.22 13.87
CA ASN A 174 -5.55 13.91 14.74
C ASN A 174 -4.87 15.01 15.59
N LYS A 175 -3.61 14.82 16.01
CA LYS A 175 -2.85 15.89 16.70
C LYS A 175 -2.57 17.07 15.79
N ILE A 176 -2.19 16.82 14.53
CA ILE A 176 -2.02 17.87 13.52
C ILE A 176 -3.34 18.63 13.31
N LEU A 177 -4.46 17.90 13.17
CA LEU A 177 -5.77 18.52 13.03
C LEU A 177 -6.14 19.39 14.24
N MET A 178 -5.88 18.93 15.47
CA MET A 178 -6.14 19.73 16.68
C MET A 178 -5.25 20.98 16.75
N GLU A 179 -4.01 20.88 16.29
CA GLU A 179 -3.04 21.97 16.37
C GLU A 179 -3.29 23.06 15.33
N PHE A 180 -3.61 22.68 14.08
CA PHE A 180 -3.60 23.58 12.92
C PHE A 180 -4.98 23.95 12.38
N LYS A 181 -6.07 23.26 12.77
CA LYS A 181 -7.42 23.58 12.28
C LYS A 181 -7.81 25.02 12.61
N GLY A 182 -8.22 25.78 11.58
CA GLY A 182 -8.55 27.19 11.70
C GLY A 182 -7.34 28.12 11.89
N LYS A 183 -6.11 27.60 11.77
CA LYS A 183 -4.87 28.39 11.81
C LYS A 183 -4.11 28.28 10.49
N ASP A 184 -3.88 27.06 10.03
CA ASP A 184 -3.19 26.78 8.79
C ASP A 184 -3.78 25.53 8.14
N GLU A 185 -4.52 25.73 7.05
CA GLU A 185 -5.19 24.66 6.34
C GLU A 185 -4.22 23.79 5.52
N ALA A 186 -2.97 24.22 5.27
CA ALA A 186 -1.99 23.39 4.55
C ALA A 186 -1.64 22.12 5.36
N HIS A 187 -1.39 22.28 6.66
CA HIS A 187 -1.15 21.15 7.57
C HIS A 187 -2.38 20.23 7.72
N VAL A 188 -3.58 20.83 7.76
CA VAL A 188 -4.85 20.09 7.84
C VAL A 188 -5.08 19.25 6.59
N ASN A 189 -4.87 19.83 5.41
CA ASN A 189 -5.03 19.17 4.13
C ASN A 189 -4.02 18.04 3.95
N PHE A 190 -2.76 18.27 4.30
CA PHE A 190 -1.72 17.25 4.32
C PHE A 190 -2.13 16.01 5.15
N ALA A 191 -2.58 16.23 6.39
CA ALA A 191 -3.01 15.14 7.27
C ALA A 191 -4.22 14.37 6.71
N LYS A 192 -5.21 15.07 6.16
CA LYS A 192 -6.40 14.46 5.54
C LYS A 192 -6.04 13.66 4.28
N ASN A 193 -5.22 14.22 3.40
CA ASN A 193 -4.82 13.58 2.16
C ASN A 193 -3.96 12.33 2.42
N PHE A 194 -3.07 12.37 3.42
CA PHE A 194 -2.31 11.18 3.81
C PHE A 194 -3.20 10.09 4.40
N LYS A 195 -4.19 10.44 5.25
CA LYS A 195 -5.19 9.49 5.73
C LYS A 195 -5.99 8.87 4.59
N ALA A 196 -6.46 9.69 3.63
CA ALA A 196 -7.20 9.21 2.47
C ALA A 196 -6.37 8.21 1.64
N PHE A 197 -5.09 8.52 1.41
CA PHE A 197 -4.16 7.61 0.76
C PHE A 197 -4.08 6.23 1.47
N LEU A 198 -3.95 6.20 2.80
CA LEU A 198 -3.92 4.95 3.56
C LEU A 198 -5.25 4.17 3.45
N GLN A 199 -6.39 4.87 3.41
CA GLN A 199 -7.69 4.24 3.18
C GLN A 199 -7.79 3.63 1.78
N ASP A 200 -7.27 4.30 0.76
CA ASP A 200 -7.24 3.78 -0.59
C ASP A 200 -6.28 2.60 -0.75
N LEU A 201 -5.16 2.59 -0.02
CA LEU A 201 -4.29 1.41 0.10
C LEU A 201 -5.06 0.21 0.68
N VAL A 202 -5.90 0.41 1.71
CA VAL A 202 -6.76 -0.67 2.25
C VAL A 202 -7.75 -1.18 1.22
N LYS A 203 -8.40 -0.28 0.47
CA LYS A 203 -9.34 -0.67 -0.60
C LYS A 203 -8.61 -1.48 -1.67
N TYR A 204 -7.44 -1.04 -2.10
CA TYR A 204 -6.58 -1.74 -3.06
C TYR A 204 -6.26 -3.17 -2.58
N VAL A 205 -5.75 -3.31 -1.36
CA VAL A 205 -5.38 -4.63 -0.82
C VAL A 205 -6.58 -5.55 -0.71
N LYS A 206 -7.74 -5.03 -0.28
CA LYS A 206 -8.99 -5.83 -0.25
C LYS A 206 -9.45 -6.26 -1.64
N ALA A 207 -9.27 -5.41 -2.65
CA ALA A 207 -9.71 -5.70 -4.03
C ALA A 207 -8.79 -6.70 -4.75
N HIS A 208 -7.47 -6.60 -4.57
CA HIS A 208 -6.48 -7.34 -5.36
C HIS A 208 -5.73 -8.45 -4.59
N HIS A 209 -5.68 -8.35 -3.26
CA HIS A 209 -4.83 -9.18 -2.39
C HIS A 209 -5.56 -9.60 -1.11
N MET A 210 -6.86 -9.90 -1.21
CA MET A 210 -7.73 -10.16 -0.06
C MET A 210 -7.20 -11.22 0.92
N ALA A 211 -6.66 -12.32 0.37
CA ALA A 211 -6.14 -13.43 1.17
C ALA A 211 -4.69 -13.21 1.59
N CYS A 212 -3.82 -12.83 0.65
CA CYS A 212 -2.41 -12.50 0.84
C CYS A 212 -1.90 -11.84 -0.45
N LEU A 213 -0.60 -11.51 -0.50
CA LEU A 213 0.03 -11.11 -1.76
C LEU A 213 -0.18 -12.18 -2.84
N THR A 214 -0.78 -11.76 -3.95
CA THR A 214 -1.17 -12.65 -5.06
C THR A 214 0.02 -12.86 -5.99
N TRP A 215 0.49 -14.11 -6.10
CA TRP A 215 1.52 -14.52 -7.05
C TRP A 215 0.89 -15.21 -8.27
N ASN A 216 1.57 -15.18 -9.41
CA ASN A 216 1.12 -15.89 -10.61
C ASN A 216 1.52 -17.38 -10.54
N PRO A 217 0.57 -18.31 -10.32
CA PRO A 217 0.88 -19.74 -10.17
C PRO A 217 1.42 -20.37 -11.46
N SER A 218 1.14 -19.77 -12.62
CA SER A 218 1.65 -20.19 -13.92
C SER A 218 2.82 -19.31 -14.40
N GLY A 219 3.34 -18.44 -13.54
CA GLY A 219 4.41 -17.51 -13.85
C GLY A 219 5.79 -18.15 -13.89
N GLY A 220 6.79 -17.31 -14.16
CA GLY A 220 8.20 -17.68 -14.12
C GLY A 220 8.76 -17.78 -12.69
N THR A 221 10.08 -17.85 -12.61
CA THR A 221 10.88 -17.82 -11.37
C THR A 221 12.00 -16.78 -11.45
N ASN A 222 11.78 -15.70 -12.21
CA ASN A 222 12.71 -14.58 -12.31
C ASN A 222 12.32 -13.50 -11.30
N TYR A 223 13.08 -13.45 -10.20
CA TYR A 223 12.84 -12.54 -9.09
C TYR A 223 13.70 -11.27 -9.15
N ALA A 224 14.37 -11.02 -10.28
CA ALA A 224 15.06 -9.76 -10.50
C ALA A 224 14.05 -8.60 -10.46
N PRO A 225 14.39 -7.47 -9.83
CA PRO A 225 13.55 -6.28 -9.91
C PRO A 225 13.33 -5.93 -11.38
N ALA A 226 12.08 -5.77 -11.79
CA ALA A 226 11.77 -5.30 -13.14
C ALA A 226 12.47 -3.95 -13.36
N ALA A 227 13.24 -3.82 -14.46
CA ALA A 227 13.89 -2.56 -14.81
C ALA A 227 12.84 -1.43 -14.84
N GLY A 228 13.00 -0.46 -13.94
CA GLY A 228 11.98 0.54 -13.65
C GLY A 228 11.77 1.52 -14.80
N GLY A 229 10.68 1.36 -15.54
CA GLY A 229 10.06 2.48 -16.24
C GLY A 229 9.15 3.25 -15.29
N ALA A 230 9.19 4.58 -15.36
CA ALA A 230 8.22 5.43 -14.67
C ALA A 230 6.78 5.01 -15.04
N PRO A 231 5.80 5.11 -14.13
CA PRO A 231 4.41 4.85 -14.49
C PRO A 231 4.03 5.77 -15.67
N PRO A 232 3.33 5.24 -16.69
CA PRO A 232 2.92 6.05 -17.84
C PRO A 232 2.04 7.21 -17.35
N PRO A 233 2.16 8.41 -17.96
CA PRO A 233 1.31 9.53 -17.61
C PRO A 233 -0.17 9.17 -17.81
N PRO A 234 -1.08 9.75 -17.01
CA PRO A 234 -2.51 9.52 -17.19
C PRO A 234 -2.94 9.96 -18.60
N PRO A 235 -3.90 9.27 -19.24
CA PRO A 235 -4.44 9.70 -20.52
C PRO A 235 -5.04 11.11 -20.39
N PRO A 236 -4.84 12.00 -21.39
CA PRO A 236 -5.49 13.31 -21.40
C PRO A 236 -7.00 13.16 -21.25
N GLY A 237 -7.60 13.89 -20.31
CA GLY A 237 -9.05 13.94 -20.15
C GLY A 237 -9.69 14.42 -21.45
N GLY A 238 -10.45 13.55 -22.11
CA GLY A 238 -11.15 13.84 -23.35
C GLY A 238 -12.29 14.83 -23.13
N ALA A 239 -12.00 16.12 -23.18
CA ALA A 239 -12.98 17.15 -23.48
C ALA A 239 -13.00 17.33 -25.01
N GLY A 240 -13.72 16.43 -25.69
CA GLY A 240 -13.87 16.44 -27.14
C GLY A 240 -15.21 15.84 -27.50
N GLY A 241 -16.31 16.51 -27.14
CA GLY A 241 -17.60 16.23 -27.72
C GLY A 241 -17.55 16.48 -29.24
N PRO A 242 -18.31 15.73 -30.06
CA PRO A 242 -18.36 15.96 -31.49
C PRO A 242 -18.81 17.41 -31.79
N PRO A 243 -18.27 18.05 -32.84
CA PRO A 243 -18.64 19.42 -33.18
C PRO A 243 -20.15 19.51 -33.50
N PRO A 244 -20.80 20.63 -33.13
CA PRO A 244 -22.22 20.82 -33.43
C PRO A 244 -22.47 20.81 -34.95
N PRO A 245 -23.61 20.28 -35.41
CA PRO A 245 -23.95 20.26 -36.82
C PRO A 245 -24.11 21.68 -37.39
N PRO A 246 -23.76 21.91 -38.67
CA PRO A 246 -23.88 23.22 -39.29
C PRO A 246 -25.35 23.66 -39.38
N PRO A 247 -25.63 24.97 -39.27
CA PRO A 247 -26.99 25.49 -39.38
C PRO A 247 -27.54 25.31 -40.81
N PRO A 248 -28.86 25.09 -40.96
CA PRO A 248 -29.50 24.94 -42.25
C PRO A 248 -29.44 26.26 -43.06
N PRO A 249 -29.35 26.17 -44.40
CA PRO A 249 -29.35 27.35 -45.27
C PRO A 249 -30.70 28.07 -45.24
N PRO A 250 -30.70 29.41 -45.35
CA PRO A 250 -31.92 30.20 -45.35
C PRO A 250 -32.77 29.95 -46.60
N ALA A 251 -34.10 29.94 -46.39
CA ALA A 251 -35.12 30.01 -47.44
C ALA A 251 -35.67 31.44 -47.53
#